data_AF-A0A2Z4FR21-F1
#
_entry.id   AF-A0A2Z4FR21-F1
#
_cell.length_a   1.000
_cell.length_b   1.000
_cell.length_c   1.000
_cell.angle_alpha   90.00
_cell.angle_beta   90.00
_cell.angle_gamma   90.00
#
_symmetry.space_group_name_H-M   'P 1'
#
loop_
_entity.id
_entity.type
_entity.pdbx_description
1 polymer ?
#
loop_
_entity_poly.entity_id
_entity_poly.type
_entity_poly.pdbx_seq_one_letter_code
_entity_poly.pdbx_strand_id
1 'polypeptide(L)'
;MDFAMNWRKDSLTAKNVFKNMGVSNRYELHWNQALKAIDNNQVNAWDWQWYFSLSKQNQLCIFPATNLIENIGFGENATHTKGVAKKRYLETKELRFPLSHPSVICPDFRYDMKFEQTKMSSRRRICLQKTKALLKFIVDFISD
;
A
#
# COMPACT_ATOMS: atom_id res chain seq x y z
N MET A 1 13.18 1.73 -14.42
CA MET A 1 11.81 2.06 -13.98
C MET A 1 11.05 2.57 -15.19
N ASP A 2 9.87 2.03 -15.48
CA ASP A 2 9.04 2.43 -16.63
C ASP A 2 8.05 3.52 -16.21
N PHE A 3 8.43 4.79 -16.38
CA PHE A 3 7.56 5.92 -16.07
C PHE A 3 6.45 6.13 -17.11
N ALA A 4 6.67 5.73 -18.35
CA ALA A 4 5.67 5.88 -19.41
C ALA A 4 4.48 4.93 -19.20
N MET A 5 4.76 3.76 -18.60
CA MET A 5 3.77 2.72 -18.32
C MET A 5 2.96 2.37 -19.59
N ASN A 6 3.65 2.22 -20.72
CA ASN A 6 3.04 1.94 -22.02
C ASN A 6 2.31 0.59 -22.05
N TRP A 7 2.65 -0.30 -21.12
CA TRP A 7 1.93 -1.57 -20.88
C TRP A 7 0.43 -1.38 -20.62
N ARG A 8 0.00 -0.17 -20.23
CA ARG A 8 -1.42 0.18 -20.06
C ARG A 8 -2.23 0.19 -21.35
N LYS A 9 -1.57 0.35 -22.51
CA LYS A 9 -2.23 0.41 -23.83
C LYS A 9 -2.75 -0.95 -24.30
N ASP A 10 -2.12 -2.03 -23.84
CA ASP A 10 -2.54 -3.40 -24.12
C ASP A 10 -3.37 -3.95 -22.95
N SER A 11 -4.63 -4.30 -23.22
CA SER A 11 -5.59 -4.69 -22.19
C SER A 11 -5.20 -5.99 -21.49
N LEU A 12 -4.60 -6.94 -22.21
CA LEU A 12 -4.14 -8.20 -21.65
C LEU A 12 -2.93 -8.00 -20.74
N THR A 13 -1.94 -7.24 -21.19
CA THR A 13 -0.75 -6.91 -20.39
C THR A 13 -1.15 -6.14 -19.14
N ALA A 14 -2.00 -5.13 -19.26
CA ALA A 14 -2.51 -4.39 -18.10
C ALA A 14 -3.19 -5.32 -17.09
N LYS A 15 -4.06 -6.22 -17.55
CA LYS A 15 -4.72 -7.22 -16.68
C LYS A 15 -3.71 -8.11 -15.96
N ASN A 16 -2.64 -8.53 -16.62
CA ASN A 16 -1.60 -9.36 -16.01
C ASN A 16 -0.79 -8.58 -14.97
N VAL A 17 -0.46 -7.31 -15.25
CA VAL A 17 0.20 -6.41 -14.28
C VAL A 17 -0.65 -6.26 -13.02
N PHE A 18 -1.96 -6.04 -13.14
CA PHE A 18 -2.83 -5.93 -11.96
C PHE A 18 -2.90 -7.25 -11.17
N LYS A 19 -2.99 -8.40 -11.86
CA LYS A 19 -3.01 -9.72 -11.21
C LYS A 19 -1.73 -10.02 -10.42
N ASN A 20 -0.58 -9.59 -10.93
CA ASN A 20 0.71 -9.76 -10.27
C ASN A 20 0.86 -8.87 -9.03
N MET A 21 0.03 -7.84 -8.88
CA MET A 21 0.12 -6.91 -7.76
C MET A 21 -0.68 -7.39 -6.56
N GLY A 22 -1.83 -8.02 -6.76
CA GLY A 22 -2.67 -8.56 -5.70
C GLY A 22 -3.91 -9.25 -6.25
N VAL A 23 -4.70 -9.84 -5.34
CA VAL A 23 -5.76 -10.78 -5.73
C VAL A 23 -7.17 -10.24 -5.56
N SER A 24 -7.42 -9.26 -4.69
CA SER A 24 -8.78 -8.77 -4.47
C SER A 24 -9.14 -7.57 -5.36
N ASN A 25 -10.43 -7.48 -5.67
CA ASN A 25 -11.00 -6.31 -6.35
C ASN A 25 -10.73 -5.00 -5.61
N ARG A 26 -10.57 -5.02 -4.27
CA ARG A 26 -10.24 -3.81 -3.50
C ARG A 26 -8.83 -3.32 -3.81
N TYR A 27 -7.91 -4.24 -4.01
CA TYR A 27 -6.53 -3.94 -4.34
C TYR A 27 -6.42 -3.45 -5.78
N GLU A 28 -7.15 -4.07 -6.70
CA GLU A 28 -7.28 -3.57 -8.08
C GLU A 28 -7.86 -2.15 -8.11
N LEU A 29 -8.93 -1.87 -7.35
CA LEU A 29 -9.49 -0.52 -7.22
C LEU A 29 -8.48 0.47 -6.64
N HIS A 30 -7.69 0.05 -5.64
CA HIS A 30 -6.64 0.89 -5.05
C HIS A 30 -5.58 1.29 -6.09
N TRP A 31 -5.11 0.36 -6.91
CA TRP A 31 -4.10 0.67 -7.92
C TRP A 31 -4.65 1.43 -9.13
N ASN A 32 -5.91 1.22 -9.49
CA ASN A 32 -6.58 2.09 -10.44
C ASN A 32 -6.67 3.53 -9.94
N GLN A 33 -6.95 3.74 -8.65
CA GLN A 33 -6.90 5.08 -8.04
C GLN A 33 -5.48 5.65 -8.03
N ALA A 34 -4.47 4.83 -7.76
CA ALA A 34 -3.07 5.22 -7.79
C ALA A 34 -2.65 5.71 -9.19
N LEU A 35 -3.00 4.98 -10.26
CA LEU A 35 -2.74 5.39 -11.64
C LEU A 35 -3.44 6.70 -11.99
N LYS A 36 -4.71 6.87 -11.64
CA LYS A 36 -5.45 8.13 -11.86
C LYS A 36 -4.77 9.31 -11.16
N ALA A 37 -4.28 9.10 -9.94
CA ALA A 37 -3.59 10.15 -9.19
C ALA A 37 -2.22 10.49 -9.81
N ILE A 38 -1.50 9.52 -10.39
CA ILE A 38 -0.29 9.76 -11.18
C ILE A 38 -0.63 10.57 -12.44
N ASP A 39 -1.62 10.14 -13.22
CA ASP A 39 -1.99 10.80 -14.48
C ASP A 39 -2.46 12.24 -14.26
N ASN A 40 -3.12 12.51 -13.14
CA ASN A 40 -3.58 13.85 -12.76
C ASN A 40 -2.50 14.68 -12.04
N ASN A 41 -1.26 14.21 -11.93
CA ASN A 41 -0.17 14.85 -11.18
C ASN A 41 -0.55 15.20 -9.72
N GLN A 42 -1.40 14.40 -9.09
CA GLN A 42 -1.86 14.60 -7.71
C GLN A 42 -0.89 14.01 -6.68
N VAL A 43 0.11 13.27 -7.13
CA VAL A 43 1.13 12.65 -6.28
C VAL A 43 2.51 12.90 -6.85
N ASN A 44 3.46 13.20 -5.97
CA ASN A 44 4.89 13.21 -6.30
C ASN A 44 5.53 11.99 -5.62
N ALA A 45 5.16 10.80 -6.09
CA ALA A 45 5.52 9.52 -5.51
C ALA A 45 5.97 8.61 -6.65
N TRP A 46 7.26 8.22 -6.66
CA TRP A 46 7.88 7.38 -7.69
C TRP A 46 7.75 5.87 -7.40
N ASP A 47 7.47 5.54 -6.13
CA ASP A 47 7.42 4.18 -5.61
C ASP A 47 6.27 3.37 -6.23
N TRP A 48 5.19 4.03 -6.66
CA TRP A 48 4.10 3.37 -7.38
C TRP A 48 4.52 2.91 -8.78
N GLN A 49 5.17 3.78 -9.57
CA GLN A 49 5.70 3.46 -10.90
C GLN A 49 6.77 2.38 -10.81
N TRP A 50 7.58 2.40 -9.73
CA TRP A 50 8.49 1.32 -9.42
C TRP A 50 7.77 0.00 -9.20
N TYR A 51 6.73 -0.03 -8.37
CA TYR A 51 5.97 -1.25 -8.09
C TYR A 51 5.29 -1.82 -9.35
N PHE A 52 4.72 -0.96 -10.21
CA PHE A 52 4.22 -1.38 -11.52
C PHE A 52 5.31 -1.97 -12.42
N SER A 53 6.53 -1.40 -12.37
CA SER A 53 7.67 -1.92 -13.13
C SER A 53 8.06 -3.34 -12.69
N LEU A 54 8.05 -3.61 -11.39
CA LEU A 54 8.31 -4.94 -10.82
C LEU A 54 7.25 -5.95 -11.27
N SER A 55 5.98 -5.58 -11.11
CA SER A 55 4.84 -6.41 -11.49
C SER A 55 4.85 -6.78 -12.98
N LYS A 56 5.12 -5.80 -13.86
CA LYS A 56 5.22 -6.01 -15.31
C LYS A 56 6.31 -7.01 -15.70
N GLN A 57 7.33 -7.17 -14.87
CA GLN A 57 8.42 -8.11 -15.10
C GLN A 57 8.25 -9.45 -14.36
N ASN A 58 7.12 -9.69 -13.70
CA ASN A 58 6.89 -10.86 -12.85
C ASN A 58 7.99 -11.05 -11.78
N GLN A 59 8.56 -9.94 -11.27
CA GLN A 59 9.66 -10.04 -10.30
C GLN A 59 9.16 -10.55 -8.94
N LEU A 60 9.97 -11.40 -8.31
CA LEU A 60 9.75 -11.87 -6.95
C LEU A 60 10.53 -11.00 -5.96
N CYS A 61 9.90 -10.66 -4.84
CA CYS A 61 10.50 -9.87 -3.77
C CYS A 61 10.74 -10.74 -2.54
N ILE A 62 11.91 -10.59 -1.91
CA ILE A 62 12.20 -11.19 -0.62
C ILE A 62 11.74 -10.23 0.48
N PHE A 63 10.89 -10.72 1.38
CA PHE A 63 10.45 -9.97 2.55
C PHE A 63 11.21 -10.46 3.78
N PRO A 64 11.95 -9.59 4.49
CA PRO A 64 12.56 -9.99 5.74
C PRO A 64 11.47 -10.25 6.79
N ALA A 65 11.70 -11.24 7.66
CA ALA A 65 10.77 -11.57 8.74
C ALA A 65 10.66 -10.47 9.80
N THR A 66 11.58 -9.51 9.78
CA THR A 66 11.60 -8.37 10.69
C THR A 66 12.02 -7.09 9.97
N ASN A 67 11.73 -5.95 10.57
CA ASN A 67 12.13 -4.67 10.03
C ASN A 67 13.64 -4.48 10.23
N LEU A 68 14.38 -4.28 9.15
CA LEU A 68 15.84 -4.13 9.18
C LEU A 68 16.30 -2.67 9.13
N ILE A 69 15.37 -1.74 8.91
CA ILE A 69 15.67 -0.33 8.69
C ILE A 69 14.83 0.57 9.58
N GLU A 70 15.39 1.70 9.99
CA GLU A 70 14.66 2.76 10.67
C GLU A 70 14.23 3.82 9.65
N ASN A 71 12.95 4.20 9.66
CA ASN A 71 12.44 5.28 8.81
C ASN A 71 12.58 6.63 9.52
N ILE A 72 13.68 7.32 9.22
CA ILE A 72 13.98 8.67 9.71
C ILE A 72 13.21 9.79 8.99
N GLY A 73 12.34 9.44 8.04
CA GLY A 73 11.58 10.38 7.22
C GLY A 73 10.32 10.93 7.90
N PHE A 74 10.17 10.82 9.22
CA PHE A 74 9.04 11.35 9.97
C PHE A 74 9.44 12.54 10.84
N GLY A 75 8.49 13.41 11.15
CA GLY A 75 8.68 14.52 12.09
C GLY A 75 8.53 15.89 11.44
N GLU A 76 8.84 16.93 12.21
CA GLU A 76 8.62 18.32 11.80
C GLU A 76 9.44 18.73 10.59
N ASN A 77 10.59 18.10 10.37
CA ASN A 77 11.47 18.37 9.22
C ASN A 77 11.15 17.52 7.98
N ALA A 78 10.21 16.58 8.05
CA ALA A 78 9.88 15.70 6.92
C ALA A 78 9.17 16.45 5.79
N THR A 79 9.44 16.13 4.52
CA THR A 79 8.80 16.82 3.39
C THR A 79 7.29 16.52 3.30
N HIS A 80 6.89 15.28 3.56
CA HIS A 80 5.51 14.82 3.35
C HIS A 80 4.88 14.14 4.58
N THR A 81 5.69 13.68 5.53
CA THR A 81 5.28 12.83 6.66
C THR A 81 5.45 13.57 7.99
N LYS A 82 4.82 14.75 8.08
CA LYS A 82 4.74 15.52 9.32
C LYS A 82 3.99 14.71 10.38
N GLY A 83 4.58 14.52 11.54
CA GLY A 83 4.00 13.77 12.65
C GLY A 83 4.89 12.64 13.17
N VAL A 84 4.40 11.93 14.18
CA VAL A 84 5.17 10.90 14.90
C VAL A 84 5.13 9.57 14.15
N ALA A 85 6.31 8.99 13.89
CA ALA A 85 6.42 7.65 13.33
C ALA A 85 5.81 6.61 14.28
N LYS A 86 5.07 5.65 13.72
CA LYS A 86 4.67 4.47 14.50
C LYS A 86 5.91 3.65 14.87
N LYS A 87 5.90 3.05 16.06
CA LYS A 87 6.98 2.19 16.58
C LYS A 87 7.55 1.20 15.56
N ARG A 88 6.68 0.54 14.78
CA ARG A 88 7.05 -0.42 13.73
C ARG A 88 7.90 0.13 12.58
N TYR A 89 8.00 1.44 12.45
CA TYR A 89 8.84 2.12 11.47
C TYR A 89 10.20 2.53 12.04
N LEU A 90 10.35 2.49 13.38
CA LEU A 90 11.56 2.89 14.07
C LEU A 90 12.34 1.68 14.58
N GLU A 91 11.62 0.69 15.12
CA GLU A 91 12.27 -0.51 15.66
C GLU A 91 12.87 -1.37 14.55
N THR A 92 14.17 -1.60 14.67
CA THR A 92 14.92 -2.56 13.86
C THR A 92 15.25 -3.80 14.67
N LYS A 93 15.42 -4.93 13.98
CA LYS A 93 15.93 -6.17 14.58
C LYS A 93 16.90 -6.83 13.61
N GLU A 94 17.89 -7.51 14.17
CA GLU A 94 18.84 -8.28 13.37
C GLU A 94 18.22 -9.58 12.85
N LEU A 95 18.74 -10.05 11.72
CA LEU A 95 18.43 -11.39 11.21
C LEU A 95 19.23 -12.44 11.96
N ARG A 96 18.64 -13.62 12.13
CA ARG A 96 19.36 -14.80 12.65
C ARG A 96 19.99 -15.55 11.49
N PHE A 97 21.26 -15.88 11.60
CA PHE A 97 22.03 -16.61 10.61
C PHE A 97 22.40 -18.03 11.09
N PRO A 98 22.57 -19.00 10.17
CA PRO A 98 22.40 -18.88 8.72
C PRO A 98 20.93 -18.74 8.32
N LEU A 99 20.67 -18.13 7.15
CA LEU A 99 19.31 -18.03 6.62
C LEU A 99 18.85 -19.39 6.10
N SER A 100 17.57 -19.70 6.32
CA SER A 100 16.92 -20.84 5.68
C SER A 100 16.45 -20.42 4.28
N HIS A 101 17.05 -21.00 3.25
CA HIS A 101 16.67 -20.74 1.86
C HIS A 101 15.55 -21.70 1.44
N PRO A 102 14.52 -21.21 0.70
CA PRO A 102 13.48 -22.09 0.20
C PRO A 102 14.09 -23.03 -0.86
N SER A 103 13.64 -24.30 -0.86
CA SER A 103 14.05 -25.28 -1.86
C SER A 103 13.50 -24.98 -3.26
N VAL A 104 12.45 -24.15 -3.33
CA VAL A 104 11.81 -23.71 -4.57
C VAL A 104 11.61 -22.20 -4.51
N ILE A 105 11.97 -21.51 -5.59
CA ILE A 105 11.75 -20.07 -5.73
C ILE A 105 10.43 -19.87 -6.48
N CYS A 106 9.37 -19.54 -5.74
CA CYS A 106 8.04 -19.26 -6.28
C CYS A 106 7.32 -18.18 -5.44
N PRO A 107 6.27 -17.54 -5.98
CA PRO A 107 5.42 -16.65 -5.19
C PRO A 107 4.82 -17.35 -3.97
N ASP A 108 4.77 -16.68 -2.81
CA ASP A 108 4.01 -17.13 -1.65
C ASP A 108 2.63 -16.48 -1.63
N PHE A 109 1.70 -17.06 -2.39
CA PHE A 109 0.32 -16.56 -2.49
C PHE A 109 -0.39 -16.49 -1.14
N ARG A 110 -0.04 -17.37 -0.17
CA ARG A 110 -0.67 -17.36 1.16
C ARG A 110 -0.23 -16.14 1.93
N TYR A 111 1.07 -15.82 1.90
CA TYR A 111 1.60 -14.60 2.49
C TYR A 111 0.99 -13.36 1.84
N ASP A 112 0.98 -13.29 0.50
CA ASP A 112 0.45 -12.14 -0.24
C ASP A 112 -1.02 -11.86 0.08
N MET A 113 -1.86 -12.90 0.08
CA MET A 113 -3.27 -12.78 0.47
C MET A 113 -3.45 -12.24 1.90
N LYS A 114 -2.67 -12.77 2.86
CA LYS A 114 -2.76 -12.34 4.26
C LYS A 114 -2.26 -10.92 4.45
N PHE A 115 -1.18 -10.55 3.75
CA PHE A 115 -0.64 -9.20 3.73
C PHE A 115 -1.67 -8.22 3.18
N GLU A 116 -2.29 -8.54 2.05
CA GLU A 116 -3.33 -7.73 1.42
C GLU A 116 -4.53 -7.52 2.35
N GLN A 117 -5.06 -8.59 2.95
CA GLN A 117 -6.16 -8.51 3.92
C GLN A 117 -5.82 -7.60 5.11
N THR A 118 -4.60 -7.71 5.62
CA THR A 118 -4.13 -6.89 6.75
C THR A 118 -4.08 -5.41 6.37
N LYS A 119 -3.59 -5.07 5.16
CA LYS A 119 -3.54 -3.68 4.67
C LYS A 119 -4.93 -3.14 4.33
N MET A 120 -5.77 -3.93 3.68
CA MET A 120 -7.09 -3.51 3.18
C MET A 120 -8.19 -3.52 4.23
N SER A 121 -8.00 -4.19 5.38
CA SER A 121 -8.96 -4.21 6.50
C SER A 121 -9.19 -2.85 7.16
N SER A 122 -8.31 -1.87 6.92
CA SER A 122 -8.26 -0.60 7.68
C SER A 122 -9.24 0.50 7.23
N ARG A 123 -10.23 0.23 6.36
CA ARG A 123 -11.19 1.25 5.87
C ARG A 123 -12.67 1.07 6.28
N ARG A 124 -12.98 0.35 7.37
CA ARG A 124 -14.31 0.45 8.05
C ARG A 124 -14.43 1.68 8.97
N ARG A 125 -14.03 2.87 8.53
CA ARG A 125 -14.19 4.13 9.29
C ARG A 125 -14.85 5.27 8.50
N ILE A 126 -15.64 4.97 7.47
CA ILE A 126 -16.40 5.98 6.70
C ILE A 126 -17.90 6.00 7.09
N CYS A 127 -18.29 5.44 8.24
CA CYS A 127 -19.70 5.46 8.68
C CYS A 127 -19.96 6.01 10.09
N LEU A 128 -18.93 6.31 10.89
CA LEU A 128 -19.11 6.82 12.26
C LEU A 128 -18.99 8.35 12.40
N GLN A 129 -18.41 9.05 11.41
CA GLN A 129 -18.29 10.52 11.46
C GLN A 129 -19.57 11.22 10.99
N LYS A 130 -20.27 10.67 9.98
CA LYS A 130 -21.55 11.23 9.51
C LYS A 130 -22.68 11.09 10.54
N THR A 131 -22.70 10.01 11.31
CA THR A 131 -23.69 9.79 12.38
C THR A 131 -23.47 10.70 13.58
N LYS A 132 -22.21 11.01 13.94
CA LYS A 132 -21.91 11.97 15.02
C LYS A 132 -22.32 13.40 14.68
N ALA A 133 -22.12 13.84 13.44
CA ALA A 133 -22.55 15.17 12.98
C ALA A 133 -24.08 15.31 12.97
N LEU A 134 -24.80 14.26 12.53
CA LEU A 134 -26.26 14.24 12.51
C LEU A 134 -26.85 14.21 13.94
N LEU A 135 -26.28 13.42 14.85
CA LEU A 135 -26.72 13.38 16.26
C LEU A 135 -26.49 14.71 16.98
N LYS A 136 -25.36 15.39 16.71
CA LYS A 136 -25.12 16.73 17.26
C LYS A 136 -26.14 17.75 16.74
N PHE A 137 -26.43 17.72 15.44
CA PHE A 137 -27.45 18.58 14.84
C PHE A 137 -28.85 18.36 15.43
N ILE A 138 -29.23 17.10 15.69
CA ILE A 138 -30.52 16.77 16.29
C ILE A 138 -30.60 17.19 17.77
N VAL A 139 -29.52 17.03 18.53
CA VAL A 139 -29.47 17.47 19.94
C VAL A 139 -29.53 19.00 20.04
N ASP A 140 -28.81 19.71 19.17
CA ASP A 140 -28.83 21.17 19.13
C ASP A 140 -30.22 21.70 18.70
N PHE A 141 -30.92 21.01 17.77
CA PHE A 141 -32.28 21.39 17.32
C PHE A 141 -33.40 21.08 18.32
N ILE A 142 -33.21 20.15 19.25
CA ILE A 142 -34.20 19.79 20.29
C ILE A 142 -33.99 20.62 21.57
N SER A 143 -32.85 21.32 21.70
CA SER A 143 -32.49 22.10 22.88
C SER A 143 -32.78 23.60 22.77
N ASP A 144 -33.34 24.04 21.64
CA ASP A 144 -33.95 25.36 21.39
C ASP A 144 -35.48 25.23 21.36
#